data_AF-A0A0Q8WQ21-F1
#
_entry.id   AF-A0A0Q8WQ21-F1
#
_cell.length_a   1.000
_cell.length_b   1.000
_cell.length_c   1.000
_cell.angle_alpha   90.00
_cell.angle_beta   90.00
_cell.angle_gamma   90.00
#
_symmetry.space_group_name_H-M   'P 1'
#
loop_
_entity.id
_entity.type
_entity.pdbx_description
1 polymer ?
#
loop_
_entity_poly.entity_id
_entity_poly.type
_entity_poly.pdbx_seq_one_letter_code
_entity_poly.pdbx_strand_id
1 'polypeptide(L)'
;MEQPATGTNAILLVSMNDEHEDDWATNLAQLHRHVQQYPAIAPFVGARLSRRTTLESAKALLERWEQSDPPIEPRLAIIDARLGSANKRGKPGAAAVELLEWIAKRSNLPVLVLAVDPPEIVQRYVLERPEVFMWTSDPSNVSNSGAEVAIVLTCLTPLAPKRRRRLIIRVGEHSITYRMQMGRHEYSSQDMPYKERDRISALVGRIETFSPYSGETKAPQWLKDLSGVGEDVFSAMVTHSLGAPIAKLIQRARDEEVSPGAGAFAGLDLRFEFNLASQEVSRLFNLPFEMGREFGADSGRYLCLELPMARRLHLEGTAPALRWEQDARAPGQPVRLLFMDASSVYGTVSFRREDGGPALPATEFGPLRSVAKERQHLRDLAAQAPGHLHIDDVRDQQESALVGAELQKRIEERLKTGNYDIFHFAGHSVSLGDSTMLVLPGEDGEGWQLSIRLIGQWMEAGKCKLLVLSSCSGASVRTALEVMRAGAAGVLAFRWQVEEESCALYIERFYDVYLDAAQPKGLAEAYRYACKAAQGDAGDLPTWASAMAIVRD
;
A
#
# COMPACT_ATOMS: atom_id res chain seq x y z
N MET A 1 -35.02 29.48 28.73
CA MET A 1 -34.84 29.05 27.33
C MET A 1 -33.91 30.05 26.69
N GLU A 2 -32.61 29.90 26.97
CA GLU A 2 -31.57 30.81 26.50
C GLU A 2 -31.23 30.44 25.06
N GLN A 3 -31.30 31.43 24.15
CA GLN A 3 -30.77 31.29 22.80
C GLN A 3 -29.25 31.10 22.91
N PRO A 4 -28.66 30.07 22.27
CA PRO A 4 -27.22 29.97 22.21
C PRO A 4 -26.69 31.17 21.41
N ALA A 5 -25.69 31.84 21.97
CA ALA A 5 -25.01 32.97 21.35
C ALA A 5 -24.63 32.63 19.89
N THR A 6 -25.23 33.33 18.94
CA THR A 6 -24.88 33.27 17.52
C THR A 6 -23.53 33.93 17.30
N GLY A 7 -22.45 33.25 17.68
CA GLY A 7 -21.15 33.51 17.09
C GLY A 7 -21.29 33.29 15.58
N THR A 8 -21.02 34.32 14.78
CA THR A 8 -21.19 34.32 13.32
C THR A 8 -20.25 33.31 12.67
N ASN A 9 -20.64 32.03 12.63
CA ASN A 9 -19.94 30.98 11.90
C ASN A 9 -19.96 31.37 10.40
N ALA A 10 -18.78 31.60 9.82
CA ALA A 10 -18.63 31.97 8.42
C ALA A 10 -17.85 30.91 7.65
N ILE A 11 -18.21 30.71 6.38
CA ILE A 11 -17.46 29.88 5.43
C ILE A 11 -17.08 30.77 4.26
N LEU A 12 -15.79 30.80 3.93
CA LEU A 12 -15.30 31.46 2.73
C LEU A 12 -15.39 30.48 1.56
N LEU A 13 -16.05 30.86 0.47
CA LEU A 13 -15.98 30.18 -0.82
C LEU A 13 -15.21 31.06 -1.80
N VAL A 14 -14.14 30.55 -2.39
CA VAL A 14 -13.36 31.27 -3.39
C VAL A 14 -13.42 30.50 -4.70
N SER A 15 -14.33 30.88 -5.59
CA SER A 15 -14.49 30.23 -6.88
C SER A 15 -14.97 31.19 -7.95
N MET A 16 -14.47 30.99 -9.17
CA MET A 16 -14.91 31.72 -10.35
C MET A 16 -16.21 31.16 -10.95
N ASN A 17 -16.63 29.95 -10.56
CA ASN A 17 -17.87 29.34 -11.05
C ASN A 17 -19.07 29.83 -10.21
N ASP A 18 -20.08 30.40 -10.86
CA ASP A 18 -21.30 30.88 -10.21
C ASP A 18 -22.16 29.72 -9.68
N GLU A 19 -22.20 28.59 -10.39
CA GLU A 19 -22.96 27.40 -9.99
C GLU A 19 -22.46 26.80 -8.66
N HIS A 20 -21.18 26.99 -8.33
CA HIS A 20 -20.64 26.52 -7.06
C HIS A 20 -21.26 27.24 -5.84
N GLU A 21 -21.70 28.50 -5.96
CA GLU A 21 -22.28 29.21 -4.81
C GLU A 21 -23.61 28.59 -4.40
N ASP A 22 -24.50 28.36 -5.37
CA ASP A 22 -25.83 27.81 -5.15
C ASP A 22 -25.77 26.35 -4.71
N ASP A 23 -24.88 25.56 -5.31
CA ASP A 23 -24.65 24.16 -4.94
C ASP A 23 -24.15 24.04 -3.50
N TRP A 24 -23.14 24.83 -3.13
CA TRP A 24 -22.58 24.80 -1.78
C TRP A 24 -23.55 25.37 -0.74
N ALA A 25 -24.28 26.44 -1.07
CA ALA A 25 -25.31 26.97 -0.19
C ALA A 25 -26.41 25.93 0.09
N THR A 26 -26.87 25.25 -0.97
CA THR A 26 -27.86 24.18 -0.87
C THR A 26 -27.36 23.01 -0.03
N ASN A 27 -26.12 22.58 -0.24
CA ASN A 27 -25.54 21.47 0.49
C ASN A 27 -25.28 21.79 1.96
N LEU A 28 -24.75 22.98 2.26
CA LEU A 28 -24.54 23.45 3.63
C LEU A 28 -25.87 23.55 4.39
N ALA A 29 -26.94 24.00 3.72
CA ALA A 29 -28.28 24.05 4.30
C ALA A 29 -28.81 22.65 4.68
N GLN A 30 -28.38 21.58 4.00
CA GLN A 30 -28.80 20.21 4.29
C GLN A 30 -28.04 19.55 5.45
N LEU A 31 -26.90 20.10 5.90
CA LEU A 31 -26.03 19.47 6.91
C LEU A 31 -26.75 19.16 8.23
N HIS A 32 -27.74 19.95 8.63
CA HIS A 32 -28.52 19.71 9.85
C HIS A 32 -29.15 18.30 9.90
N ARG A 33 -29.48 17.71 8.75
CA ARG A 33 -30.05 16.36 8.63
C ARG A 33 -29.04 15.26 8.94
N HIS A 34 -27.75 15.57 8.89
CA HIS A 34 -26.65 14.61 9.00
C HIS A 34 -25.85 14.72 10.31
N VAL A 35 -26.14 15.71 11.17
CA VAL A 35 -25.42 15.94 12.44
C VAL A 35 -25.48 14.74 13.38
N GLN A 36 -26.62 14.05 13.44
CA GLN A 36 -26.76 12.86 14.29
C GLN A 36 -25.83 11.72 13.86
N GLN A 37 -25.66 11.53 12.55
CA GLN A 37 -24.78 10.50 11.98
C GLN A 37 -23.32 10.93 11.98
N TYR A 38 -23.06 12.24 11.82
CA TYR A 38 -21.72 12.82 11.76
C TYR A 38 -21.60 14.01 12.73
N PRO A 39 -21.47 13.78 14.05
CA PRO A 39 -21.47 14.85 15.05
C PRO A 39 -20.39 15.91 14.83
N ALA A 40 -19.28 15.53 14.22
CA ALA A 40 -18.15 16.41 13.91
C ALA A 40 -18.53 17.59 12.99
N ILE A 41 -19.61 17.51 12.21
CA ILE A 41 -20.00 18.58 11.28
C ILE A 41 -20.73 19.74 11.96
N ALA A 42 -21.08 19.61 13.25
CA ALA A 42 -21.86 20.62 13.99
C ALA A 42 -21.34 22.06 13.84
N PRO A 43 -20.01 22.34 13.81
CA PRO A 43 -19.49 23.69 13.62
C PRO A 43 -19.82 24.34 12.27
N PHE A 44 -20.16 23.54 11.24
CA PHE A 44 -20.48 24.03 9.89
C PHE A 44 -21.98 24.27 9.68
N VAL A 45 -22.84 23.78 10.57
CA VAL A 45 -24.28 23.89 10.44
C VAL A 45 -24.73 25.33 10.66
N GLY A 46 -25.50 25.87 9.71
CA GLY A 46 -25.99 27.25 9.76
C GLY A 46 -24.90 28.31 9.51
N ALA A 47 -23.71 27.91 9.08
CA ALA A 47 -22.64 28.85 8.77
C ALA A 47 -22.98 29.67 7.52
N ARG A 48 -22.67 30.97 7.57
CA ARG A 48 -22.90 31.89 6.45
C ARG A 48 -21.82 31.70 5.38
N LEU A 49 -22.23 31.27 4.20
CA LEU A 49 -21.36 31.22 3.02
C LEU A 49 -21.11 32.63 2.48
N SER A 50 -19.86 32.97 2.20
CA SER A 50 -19.47 34.23 1.56
C SER A 50 -18.56 33.95 0.38
N ARG A 51 -19.07 34.15 -0.85
CA ARG A 51 -18.30 33.89 -2.06
C ARG A 51 -17.39 35.06 -2.47
N ARG A 52 -16.19 34.74 -2.94
CA ARG A 52 -15.25 35.64 -3.60
C ARG A 52 -14.74 34.98 -4.89
N THR A 53 -14.40 35.79 -5.87
CA THR A 53 -14.03 35.32 -7.22
C THR A 53 -12.55 35.52 -7.54
N THR A 54 -11.83 36.28 -6.71
CA THR A 54 -10.40 36.58 -6.90
C THR A 54 -9.61 36.43 -5.61
N LEU A 55 -8.31 36.19 -5.75
CA LEU A 55 -7.33 36.19 -4.66
C LEU A 55 -7.43 37.46 -3.79
N GLU A 56 -7.45 38.63 -4.43
CA GLU A 56 -7.41 39.92 -3.74
C GLU A 56 -8.70 40.18 -2.94
N SER A 57 -9.85 39.82 -3.52
CA SER A 57 -11.14 39.97 -2.85
C SER A 57 -11.35 38.97 -1.70
N ALA A 58 -10.74 37.79 -1.79
CA ALA A 58 -10.68 36.81 -0.71
C ALA A 58 -9.82 37.30 0.46
N LYS A 59 -8.58 37.75 0.21
CA LYS A 59 -7.69 38.34 1.23
C LYS A 59 -8.36 39.52 1.94
N ALA A 60 -8.94 40.44 1.19
CA ALA A 60 -9.64 41.60 1.74
C ALA A 60 -10.91 41.23 2.53
N LEU A 61 -11.53 40.07 2.29
CA LEU A 61 -12.63 39.59 3.15
C LEU A 61 -12.10 39.05 4.47
N LEU A 62 -11.07 38.20 4.43
CA LEU A 62 -10.46 37.64 5.64
C LEU A 62 -9.93 38.74 6.56
N GLU A 63 -9.24 39.74 6.02
CA GLU A 63 -8.75 40.88 6.81
C GLU A 63 -9.91 41.71 7.41
N ARG A 64 -11.02 41.88 6.68
CA ARG A 64 -12.21 42.55 7.21
C ARG A 64 -12.88 41.76 8.34
N TRP A 65 -12.86 40.43 8.25
CA TRP A 65 -13.37 39.55 9.31
C TRP A 65 -12.46 39.56 10.54
N GLU A 66 -11.14 39.60 10.35
CA GLU A 66 -10.18 39.76 11.45
C GLU A 66 -10.36 41.11 12.17
N GLN A 67 -10.74 42.17 11.44
CA GLN A 67 -10.89 43.53 11.96
C GLN A 67 -12.30 43.87 12.47
N SER A 68 -13.29 42.98 12.32
CA SER A 68 -14.64 43.25 12.80
C SER A 68 -14.72 43.22 14.33
N ASP A 69 -15.72 43.89 14.90
CA ASP A 69 -15.99 43.85 16.34
C ASP A 69 -17.40 43.30 16.60
N PRO A 70 -17.55 42.05 17.10
CA PRO A 70 -16.47 41.10 17.41
C PRO A 70 -15.79 40.52 16.14
N PRO A 71 -14.56 40.00 16.23
CA PRO A 71 -13.88 39.34 15.12
C PRO A 71 -14.66 38.13 14.61
N ILE A 72 -14.75 37.98 13.30
CA ILE A 72 -15.38 36.82 12.67
C ILE A 72 -14.30 35.78 12.38
N GLU A 73 -14.35 34.65 13.08
CA GLU A 73 -13.48 33.51 12.79
C GLU A 73 -14.15 32.57 11.77
N PRO A 74 -13.62 32.46 10.54
CA PRO A 74 -14.15 31.49 9.59
C PRO A 74 -13.93 30.06 10.10
N ARG A 75 -14.88 29.18 9.80
CA ARG A 75 -14.81 27.75 10.14
C ARG A 75 -14.17 26.91 9.04
N LEU A 76 -14.21 27.40 7.80
CA LEU A 76 -13.71 26.72 6.61
C LEU A 76 -13.40 27.71 5.50
N ALA A 77 -12.33 27.46 4.76
CA ALA A 77 -12.12 28.02 3.43
C ALA A 77 -12.27 26.94 2.35
N ILE A 78 -13.14 27.19 1.37
CA ILE A 78 -13.33 26.38 0.18
C ILE A 78 -12.72 27.14 -0.99
N ILE A 79 -11.68 26.59 -1.63
CA ILE A 79 -10.88 27.30 -2.65
C ILE A 79 -10.86 26.51 -3.94
N ASP A 80 -11.26 27.14 -5.03
CA ASP A 80 -11.14 26.58 -6.37
C ASP A 80 -9.67 26.49 -6.81
N ALA A 81 -9.21 25.30 -7.22
CA ALA A 81 -7.84 25.08 -7.68
C ALA A 81 -7.47 25.93 -8.90
N ARG A 82 -8.46 26.42 -9.66
CA ARG A 82 -8.27 27.28 -10.83
C ARG A 82 -8.51 28.76 -10.52
N LEU A 83 -8.52 29.16 -9.25
CA LEU A 83 -8.64 30.56 -8.84
C LEU A 83 -7.72 31.48 -9.67
N GLY A 84 -8.30 32.56 -10.18
CA GLY A 84 -7.58 33.64 -10.84
C GLY A 84 -7.16 34.77 -9.89
N SER A 85 -6.12 35.51 -10.29
CA SER A 85 -5.86 36.86 -9.78
C SER A 85 -6.55 37.87 -10.70
N ALA A 86 -6.92 39.03 -10.16
CA ALA A 86 -7.47 40.15 -10.92
C ALA A 86 -6.62 40.53 -12.15
N ASN A 87 -5.31 40.25 -12.14
CA ASN A 87 -4.36 40.66 -13.17
C ASN A 87 -4.15 39.68 -14.35
N LYS A 88 -4.90 38.57 -14.44
CA LYS A 88 -4.94 37.57 -15.56
C LYS A 88 -3.61 36.99 -16.09
N ARG A 89 -2.43 37.43 -15.64
CA ARG A 89 -1.10 36.96 -16.05
C ARG A 89 -0.47 36.13 -14.92
N GLY A 90 -0.84 34.86 -14.82
CA GLY A 90 -0.24 33.94 -13.86
C GLY A 90 -0.27 32.51 -14.36
N LYS A 91 0.64 31.67 -13.87
CA LYS A 91 0.57 30.23 -14.10
C LYS A 91 -0.74 29.69 -13.50
N PRO A 92 -1.44 28.74 -14.17
CA PRO A 92 -2.64 28.12 -13.61
C PRO A 92 -2.43 27.64 -12.16
N GLY A 93 -3.34 28.00 -11.26
CA GLY A 93 -3.30 27.62 -9.85
C GLY A 93 -2.35 28.44 -8.96
N ALA A 94 -1.55 29.36 -9.51
CA ALA A 94 -0.65 30.19 -8.70
C ALA A 94 -1.39 31.05 -7.67
N ALA A 95 -2.53 31.64 -8.07
CA ALA A 95 -3.33 32.45 -7.15
C ALA A 95 -4.02 31.60 -6.06
N ALA A 96 -4.42 30.36 -6.37
CA ALA A 96 -4.90 29.43 -5.36
C ALA A 96 -3.81 29.12 -4.33
N VAL A 97 -2.60 28.77 -4.78
CA VAL A 97 -1.44 28.50 -3.90
C VAL A 97 -1.08 29.72 -3.06
N GLU A 98 -1.08 30.92 -3.64
CA GLU A 98 -0.79 32.15 -2.90
C GLU A 98 -1.83 32.41 -1.80
N LEU A 99 -3.11 32.15 -2.06
CA LEU A 99 -4.16 32.24 -1.04
C LEU A 99 -3.96 31.20 0.06
N LEU A 100 -3.65 29.96 -0.31
CA LEU A 100 -3.38 28.87 0.62
C LEU A 100 -2.21 29.20 1.56
N GLU A 101 -1.09 29.68 1.01
CA GLU A 101 0.06 30.13 1.79
C GLU A 101 -0.27 31.28 2.72
N TRP A 102 -1.09 32.22 2.26
CA TRP A 102 -1.51 33.36 3.05
C TRP A 102 -2.35 32.92 4.26
N ILE A 103 -3.31 32.01 4.05
CA ILE A 103 -4.14 31.44 5.12
C ILE A 103 -3.28 30.67 6.12
N ALA A 104 -2.40 29.79 5.64
CA ALA A 104 -1.55 28.94 6.47
C ALA A 104 -0.57 29.74 7.35
N LYS A 105 -0.14 30.94 6.92
CA LYS A 105 0.74 31.82 7.71
C LYS A 105 0.02 32.56 8.84
N ARG A 106 -1.31 32.67 8.78
CA ARG A 106 -2.10 33.52 9.68
C ARG A 106 -3.06 32.75 10.58
N SER A 107 -3.50 31.56 10.18
CA SER A 107 -4.54 30.82 10.87
C SER A 107 -4.41 29.31 10.66
N ASN A 108 -4.98 28.52 11.59
CA ASN A 108 -5.18 27.09 11.42
C ASN A 108 -6.56 26.77 10.79
N LEU A 109 -7.04 27.66 9.92
CA LEU A 109 -8.33 27.52 9.24
C LEU A 109 -8.32 26.24 8.39
N PRO A 110 -9.26 25.30 8.59
CA PRO A 110 -9.38 24.15 7.70
C PRO A 110 -9.60 24.60 6.25
N VAL A 111 -8.92 23.94 5.31
CA VAL A 111 -9.01 24.29 3.89
C VAL A 111 -9.41 23.10 3.03
N LEU A 112 -10.39 23.33 2.17
CA LEU A 112 -10.87 22.42 1.14
C LEU A 112 -10.62 23.02 -0.24
N VAL A 113 -9.85 22.34 -1.07
CA VAL A 113 -9.55 22.71 -2.45
C VAL A 113 -10.49 21.96 -3.40
N LEU A 114 -11.25 22.68 -4.22
CA LEU A 114 -12.12 22.10 -5.25
C LEU A 114 -11.34 21.92 -6.55
N ALA A 115 -11.38 20.74 -7.16
CA ALA A 115 -10.64 20.48 -8.39
C ALA A 115 -11.28 19.42 -9.28
N VAL A 116 -11.71 19.77 -10.49
CA VAL A 116 -12.03 18.75 -11.52
C VAL A 116 -10.75 18.25 -12.19
N ASP A 117 -9.81 19.16 -12.46
CA ASP A 117 -8.48 18.88 -12.99
C ASP A 117 -7.51 19.95 -12.44
N PRO A 118 -6.90 19.68 -11.26
CA PRO A 118 -6.13 20.68 -10.53
C PRO A 118 -4.79 20.97 -11.21
N PRO A 119 -4.36 22.24 -11.32
CA PRO A 119 -3.01 22.56 -11.76
C PRO A 119 -1.93 21.90 -10.89
N GLU A 120 -0.84 21.46 -11.51
CA GLU A 120 0.26 20.73 -10.84
C GLU A 120 0.78 21.46 -9.59
N ILE A 121 0.87 22.79 -9.62
CA ILE A 121 1.36 23.58 -8.49
C ILE A 121 0.43 23.49 -7.26
N VAL A 122 -0.88 23.39 -7.48
CA VAL A 122 -1.87 23.20 -6.40
C VAL A 122 -1.78 21.78 -5.86
N GLN A 123 -1.67 20.78 -6.74
CA GLN A 123 -1.49 19.39 -6.32
C GLN A 123 -0.25 19.22 -5.42
N ARG A 124 0.87 19.82 -5.82
CA ARG A 124 2.12 19.84 -5.03
C ARG A 124 1.94 20.52 -3.68
N TYR A 125 1.22 21.63 -3.64
CA TYR A 125 0.94 22.32 -2.39
C TYR A 125 0.13 21.45 -1.41
N VAL A 126 -0.95 20.82 -1.90
CA VAL A 126 -1.79 19.91 -1.09
C VAL A 126 -1.00 18.69 -0.61
N LEU A 127 -0.12 18.13 -1.45
CA LEU A 127 0.77 17.03 -1.06
C LEU A 127 1.61 17.38 0.16
N GLU A 128 2.23 18.56 0.16
CA GLU A 128 3.14 18.99 1.23
C GLU A 128 2.43 19.45 2.51
N ARG A 129 1.09 19.50 2.52
CA ARG A 129 0.27 20.11 3.57
C ARG A 129 -0.83 19.17 4.03
N PRO A 130 -0.60 18.33 5.05
CA PRO A 130 -1.60 17.38 5.50
C PRO A 130 -2.93 17.99 5.95
N GLU A 131 -2.91 19.25 6.35
CA GLU A 131 -4.05 20.06 6.77
C GLU A 131 -4.93 20.55 5.62
N VAL A 132 -4.44 20.50 4.38
CA VAL A 132 -5.21 20.90 3.19
C VAL A 132 -5.79 19.67 2.52
N PHE A 133 -7.09 19.71 2.26
CA PHE A 133 -7.80 18.64 1.58
C PHE A 133 -8.16 19.05 0.17
N MET A 134 -8.10 18.11 -0.77
CA MET A 134 -8.56 18.34 -2.14
C MET A 134 -9.75 17.43 -2.43
N TRP A 135 -10.85 18.03 -2.88
CA TRP A 135 -12.03 17.33 -3.34
C TRP A 135 -12.12 17.43 -4.86
N THR A 136 -12.03 16.27 -5.50
CA THR A 136 -12.35 16.09 -6.91
C THR A 136 -13.80 15.64 -7.09
N SER A 137 -14.61 16.45 -7.78
CA SER A 137 -15.97 16.06 -8.19
C SER A 137 -15.86 15.24 -9.48
N ASP A 138 -16.35 14.00 -9.47
CA ASP A 138 -16.37 13.15 -10.65
C ASP A 138 -17.32 13.79 -11.69
N PRO A 139 -16.84 14.16 -12.89
CA PRO A 139 -17.68 14.80 -13.90
C PRO A 139 -18.86 13.91 -14.36
N SER A 140 -18.82 12.60 -14.07
CA SER A 140 -19.88 11.64 -14.40
C SER A 140 -20.95 11.48 -13.32
N ASN A 141 -20.73 11.98 -12.09
CA ASN A 141 -21.66 11.82 -10.96
C ASN A 141 -22.22 13.19 -10.55
N VAL A 142 -23.24 13.62 -11.29
CA VAL A 142 -23.98 14.87 -11.07
C VAL A 142 -24.94 14.68 -9.88
N SER A 143 -24.43 14.73 -8.65
CA SER A 143 -25.08 15.40 -7.52
C SER A 143 -24.18 15.32 -6.29
N ASN A 144 -23.52 16.43 -5.96
CA ASN A 144 -22.91 16.59 -4.64
C ASN A 144 -24.06 16.61 -3.63
N SER A 145 -24.42 15.48 -3.04
CA SER A 145 -25.53 15.43 -2.06
C SER A 145 -25.07 15.96 -0.70
N GLY A 146 -25.99 16.48 0.13
CA GLY A 146 -25.66 16.96 1.49
C GLY A 146 -24.97 15.90 2.36
N ALA A 147 -25.20 14.61 2.10
CA ALA A 147 -24.52 13.50 2.76
C ALA A 147 -23.03 13.41 2.38
N GLU A 148 -22.68 13.64 1.11
CA GLU A 148 -21.29 13.64 0.67
C GLU A 148 -20.52 14.82 1.25
N VAL A 149 -21.12 16.01 1.27
CA VAL A 149 -20.53 17.18 1.93
C VAL A 149 -20.32 16.91 3.42
N ALA A 150 -21.27 16.28 4.11
CA ALA A 150 -21.11 15.91 5.51
C ALA A 150 -19.92 14.96 5.73
N ILE A 151 -19.71 13.99 4.85
CA ILE A 151 -18.55 13.07 4.90
C ILE A 151 -17.23 13.84 4.71
N VAL A 152 -17.16 14.72 3.70
CA VAL A 152 -15.96 15.53 3.42
C VAL A 152 -15.64 16.44 4.60
N LEU A 153 -16.63 17.20 5.10
CA LEU A 153 -16.43 18.11 6.21
C LEU A 153 -16.03 17.41 7.51
N THR A 154 -16.58 16.20 7.75
CA THR A 154 -16.13 15.37 8.88
C THR A 154 -14.63 15.14 8.80
N CYS A 155 -14.07 14.91 7.60
CA CYS A 155 -12.63 14.65 7.41
C CYS A 155 -11.74 15.88 7.67
N LEU A 156 -12.29 17.09 7.63
CA LEU A 156 -11.57 18.34 7.90
C LEU A 156 -11.47 18.66 9.39
N THR A 157 -12.20 17.93 10.24
CA THR A 157 -12.24 18.22 11.67
C THR A 157 -11.11 17.54 12.44
N PRO A 158 -10.59 18.13 13.53
CA PRO A 158 -9.63 17.46 14.41
C PRO A 158 -10.15 16.16 15.04
N LEU A 159 -11.48 15.99 15.11
CA LEU A 159 -12.15 14.81 15.63
C LEU A 159 -12.24 13.68 14.61
N ALA A 160 -11.86 13.90 13.36
CA ALA A 160 -11.82 12.87 12.34
C ALA A 160 -10.79 11.79 12.73
N PRO A 161 -11.11 10.50 12.58
CA PRO A 161 -10.07 9.48 12.61
C PRO A 161 -9.03 9.85 11.54
N LYS A 162 -7.76 9.95 11.94
CA LYS A 162 -6.62 10.21 11.05
C LYS A 162 -6.67 9.22 9.87
N ARG A 163 -7.20 9.66 8.72
CA ARG A 163 -7.39 8.77 7.56
C ARG A 163 -6.06 8.57 6.87
N ARG A 164 -5.71 7.30 6.66
CA ARG A 164 -4.51 6.94 5.89
C ARG A 164 -4.61 7.47 4.47
N ARG A 165 -3.50 8.03 4.01
CA ARG A 165 -3.31 8.44 2.63
C ARG A 165 -2.66 7.29 1.90
N ARG A 166 -3.12 6.97 0.69
CA ARG A 166 -2.43 5.98 -0.15
C ARG A 166 -1.74 6.67 -1.30
N LEU A 167 -0.41 6.59 -1.33
CA LEU A 167 0.39 7.01 -2.46
C LEU A 167 0.66 5.79 -3.33
N ILE A 168 0.18 5.82 -4.57
CA ILE A 168 0.38 4.77 -5.56
C ILE A 168 1.32 5.32 -6.61
N ILE A 169 2.51 4.76 -6.72
CA ILE A 169 3.50 5.09 -7.73
C ILE A 169 3.42 4.03 -8.82
N ARG A 170 2.95 4.40 -10.01
CA ARG A 170 2.88 3.50 -11.15
C ARG A 170 4.20 3.53 -11.90
N VAL A 171 4.85 2.38 -11.93
CA VAL A 171 6.13 2.14 -12.60
C VAL A 171 5.84 1.66 -14.02
N GLY A 172 6.01 2.55 -14.99
CA GLY A 172 5.87 2.25 -16.42
C GLY A 172 7.21 1.94 -17.07
N GLU A 173 7.16 1.59 -18.36
CA GLU A 173 8.34 1.24 -19.15
C GLU A 173 9.26 2.45 -19.39
N HIS A 174 8.69 3.59 -19.74
CA HIS A 174 9.44 4.79 -20.13
C HIS A 174 9.16 6.02 -19.26
N SER A 175 8.14 5.90 -18.42
CA SER A 175 7.62 6.96 -17.56
C SER A 175 7.17 6.36 -16.23
N ILE A 176 7.02 7.25 -15.26
CA ILE A 176 6.49 6.97 -13.94
C ILE A 176 5.38 7.98 -13.64
N THR A 177 4.34 7.54 -12.94
CA THR A 177 3.28 8.41 -12.46
C THR A 177 3.02 8.16 -10.99
N TYR A 178 2.33 9.10 -10.35
CA TYR A 178 1.82 8.89 -9.02
C TYR A 178 0.34 9.24 -8.93
N ARG A 179 -0.33 8.60 -7.99
CA ARG A 179 -1.74 8.75 -7.69
C ARG A 179 -1.92 8.77 -6.20
N MET A 180 -2.65 9.75 -5.70
CA MET A 180 -2.88 9.92 -4.27
C MET A 180 -4.35 9.69 -3.98
N GLN A 181 -4.64 8.72 -3.13
CA GLN A 181 -5.98 8.41 -2.65
C GLN A 181 -6.15 8.89 -1.21
N MET A 182 -7.23 9.66 -0.99
CA MET A 182 -7.62 10.20 0.30
C MET A 182 -9.13 9.94 0.51
N GLY A 183 -9.46 8.74 1.00
CA GLY A 183 -10.85 8.28 1.06
C GLY A 183 -11.42 8.08 -0.33
N ARG A 184 -12.51 8.78 -0.67
CA ARG A 184 -13.14 8.73 -2.00
C ARG A 184 -12.47 9.65 -3.03
N HIS A 185 -11.55 10.51 -2.59
CA HIS A 185 -10.90 11.47 -3.47
C HIS A 185 -9.59 10.89 -4.00
N GLU A 186 -9.37 11.15 -5.27
CA GLU A 186 -8.22 10.67 -6.00
C GLU A 186 -7.76 11.71 -6.99
N TYR A 187 -6.46 11.85 -7.13
CA TYR A 187 -5.85 12.56 -8.24
C TYR A 187 -4.58 11.86 -8.68
N SER A 188 -4.23 12.07 -9.93
CA SER A 188 -3.10 11.43 -10.59
C SER A 188 -2.22 12.49 -11.27
N SER A 189 -0.92 12.24 -11.29
CA SER A 189 -0.01 13.02 -12.12
C SER A 189 -0.19 12.69 -13.59
N GLN A 190 0.31 13.57 -14.46
CA GLN A 190 0.59 13.21 -15.84
C GLN A 190 1.78 12.25 -15.92
N ASP A 191 2.00 11.64 -17.09
CA ASP A 191 3.16 10.81 -17.37
C ASP A 191 4.46 11.59 -17.23
N MET A 192 5.35 11.14 -16.34
CA MET A 192 6.66 11.77 -16.10
C MET A 192 7.76 10.86 -16.65
N PRO A 193 8.47 11.24 -17.72
CA PRO A 193 9.57 10.44 -18.25
C PRO A 193 10.66 10.24 -17.20
N TYR A 194 11.28 9.05 -17.19
CA TYR A 194 12.45 8.81 -16.34
C TYR A 194 13.59 9.76 -16.68
N LYS A 195 14.13 10.46 -15.67
CA LYS A 195 15.25 11.40 -15.87
C LYS A 195 16.62 10.70 -15.92
N GLU A 196 16.75 9.52 -15.33
CA GLU A 196 18.01 8.77 -15.23
C GLU A 196 17.87 7.34 -15.81
N ARG A 197 17.40 7.21 -17.06
CA ARG A 197 17.13 5.90 -17.70
C ARG A 197 18.32 4.94 -17.68
N ASP A 198 19.52 5.42 -18.03
CA ASP A 198 20.72 4.59 -18.07
C ASP A 198 21.09 4.05 -16.68
N ARG A 199 20.90 4.87 -15.64
CA ARG A 199 21.10 4.46 -14.25
C ARG A 199 20.09 3.40 -13.84
N ILE A 200 18.82 3.57 -14.19
CA ILE A 200 17.76 2.57 -13.93
C ILE A 200 18.10 1.23 -14.61
N SER A 201 18.52 1.26 -15.87
CA SER A 201 18.95 0.06 -16.61
C SER A 201 20.13 -0.64 -15.92
N ALA A 202 21.13 0.12 -15.45
CA ALA A 202 22.25 -0.42 -14.69
C ALA A 202 21.82 -1.04 -13.35
N LEU A 203 20.84 -0.45 -12.65
CA LEU A 203 20.30 -0.99 -11.40
C LEU A 203 19.57 -2.33 -11.62
N VAL A 204 18.83 -2.44 -12.71
CA VAL A 204 18.19 -3.70 -13.11
C VAL A 204 19.26 -4.79 -13.32
N GLY A 205 20.32 -4.51 -14.07
CA GLY A 205 21.41 -5.47 -14.27
C GLY A 205 22.13 -5.87 -12.97
N ARG A 206 22.27 -4.93 -12.03
CA ARG A 206 22.84 -5.21 -10.70
C ARG A 206 21.96 -6.12 -9.85
N ILE A 207 20.64 -5.88 -9.82
CA ILE A 207 19.74 -6.66 -8.96
C ILE A 207 19.46 -8.05 -9.51
N GLU A 208 19.47 -8.24 -10.83
CA GLU A 208 19.29 -9.55 -11.48
C GLU A 208 20.38 -10.57 -11.12
N THR A 209 21.56 -10.09 -10.73
CA THR A 209 22.69 -10.93 -10.31
C THR A 209 22.94 -10.90 -8.80
N PHE A 210 22.16 -10.10 -8.05
CA PHE A 210 22.33 -9.95 -6.62
C PHE A 210 21.80 -11.16 -5.85
N SER A 211 22.59 -11.60 -4.88
CA SER A 211 22.17 -12.53 -3.82
C SER A 211 22.82 -12.11 -2.51
N PRO A 212 22.11 -12.15 -1.37
CA PRO A 212 22.72 -11.93 -0.08
C PRO A 212 23.56 -13.13 0.40
N TYR A 213 23.61 -14.22 -0.38
CA TYR A 213 24.40 -15.41 -0.12
C TYR A 213 25.26 -15.81 -1.33
N SER A 214 26.44 -16.35 -1.04
CA SER A 214 27.27 -17.09 -1.99
C SER A 214 27.24 -18.57 -1.58
N GLY A 215 26.36 -19.35 -2.22
CA GLY A 215 26.00 -20.69 -1.75
C GLY A 215 25.33 -20.63 -0.38
N GLU A 216 25.90 -21.32 0.61
CA GLU A 216 25.39 -21.31 1.99
C GLU A 216 25.96 -20.17 2.85
N THR A 217 26.95 -19.44 2.35
CA THR A 217 27.63 -18.39 3.12
C THR A 217 27.00 -17.03 2.87
N LYS A 218 26.54 -16.37 3.94
CA LYS A 218 26.04 -14.99 3.88
C LYS A 218 27.13 -14.03 3.40
N ALA A 219 26.84 -13.21 2.39
CA ALA A 219 27.79 -12.26 1.84
C ALA A 219 28.07 -11.14 2.87
N PRO A 220 29.34 -10.85 3.25
CA PRO A 220 29.65 -9.93 4.34
C PRO A 220 29.12 -8.50 4.19
N GLN A 221 28.93 -8.04 2.94
CA GLN A 221 28.49 -6.67 2.64
C GLN A 221 27.09 -6.63 2.01
N TRP A 222 26.31 -7.72 2.10
CA TRP A 222 25.00 -7.84 1.45
C TRP A 222 24.09 -6.62 1.73
N LEU A 223 24.05 -6.17 2.98
CA LEU A 223 23.19 -5.06 3.39
C LEU A 223 23.69 -3.74 2.79
N LYS A 224 24.99 -3.49 2.79
CA LYS A 224 25.59 -2.29 2.21
C LYS A 224 25.31 -2.24 0.70
N ASP A 225 25.51 -3.36 0.02
CA ASP A 225 25.31 -3.46 -1.43
C ASP A 225 23.84 -3.25 -1.80
N LEU A 226 22.93 -3.92 -1.08
CA LEU A 226 21.49 -3.80 -1.31
C LEU A 226 20.97 -2.39 -0.95
N SER A 227 21.48 -1.80 0.13
CA SER A 227 21.12 -0.43 0.54
C SER A 227 21.54 0.59 -0.51
N GLY A 228 22.72 0.42 -1.10
CA GLY A 228 23.18 1.26 -2.21
C GLY A 228 22.25 1.16 -3.42
N VAL A 229 21.78 -0.05 -3.77
CA VAL A 229 20.76 -0.22 -4.82
C VAL A 229 19.44 0.46 -4.44
N GLY A 230 18.97 0.31 -3.19
CA GLY A 230 17.75 0.95 -2.70
C GLY A 230 17.80 2.48 -2.76
N GLU A 231 18.93 3.07 -2.36
CA GLU A 231 19.20 4.52 -2.47
C GLU A 231 19.17 4.99 -3.92
N ASP A 232 19.86 4.26 -4.81
CA ASP A 232 19.91 4.59 -6.24
C ASP A 232 18.51 4.50 -6.88
N VAL A 233 17.71 3.49 -6.53
CA VAL A 233 16.32 3.33 -6.99
C VAL A 233 15.47 4.50 -6.52
N PHE A 234 15.53 4.85 -5.23
CA PHE A 234 14.77 5.97 -4.68
C PHE A 234 15.18 7.30 -5.32
N SER A 235 16.48 7.54 -5.47
CA SER A 235 17.01 8.73 -6.13
C SER A 235 16.52 8.85 -7.58
N ALA A 236 16.71 7.79 -8.38
CA ALA A 236 16.42 7.84 -9.81
C ALA A 236 14.93 7.90 -10.12
N MET A 237 14.14 7.07 -9.44
CA MET A 237 12.71 6.91 -9.74
C MET A 237 11.84 7.91 -8.97
N VAL A 238 12.13 8.14 -7.69
CA VAL A 238 11.31 9.04 -6.85
C VAL A 238 11.84 10.46 -6.90
N THR A 239 13.05 10.71 -6.41
CA THR A 239 13.56 12.08 -6.24
C THR A 239 13.74 12.81 -7.56
N HIS A 240 14.38 12.18 -8.54
CA HIS A 240 14.67 12.81 -9.82
C HIS A 240 13.46 12.77 -10.76
N SER A 241 12.82 11.60 -10.94
CA SER A 241 11.74 11.46 -11.92
C SER A 241 10.40 12.04 -11.43
N LEU A 242 9.90 11.63 -10.25
CA LEU A 242 8.66 12.20 -9.69
C LEU A 242 8.87 13.60 -9.08
N GLY A 243 10.06 13.87 -8.55
CA GLY A 243 10.45 15.18 -8.03
C GLY A 243 10.40 15.29 -6.50
N ALA A 244 10.98 16.39 -6.02
CA ALA A 244 11.14 16.68 -4.60
C ALA A 244 9.83 16.63 -3.76
N PRO A 245 8.64 17.07 -4.25
CA PRO A 245 7.42 17.02 -3.44
C PRO A 245 7.04 15.60 -3.01
N ILE A 246 7.16 14.62 -3.92
CA ILE A 246 6.85 13.21 -3.61
C ILE A 246 7.92 12.59 -2.72
N ALA A 247 9.20 12.88 -2.98
CA ALA A 247 10.28 12.41 -2.11
C ALA A 247 10.11 12.91 -0.67
N LYS A 248 9.86 14.21 -0.49
CA LYS A 248 9.60 14.83 0.83
C LYS A 248 8.36 14.27 1.51
N LEU A 249 7.31 13.95 0.75
CA LEU A 249 6.11 13.33 1.28
C LEU A 249 6.42 11.98 1.95
N ILE A 250 7.13 11.12 1.22
CA ILE A 250 7.52 9.79 1.70
C ILE A 250 8.46 9.92 2.91
N GLN A 251 9.41 10.84 2.85
CA GLN A 251 10.35 11.11 3.96
C GLN A 251 9.63 11.57 5.22
N ARG A 252 8.74 12.56 5.13
CA ARG A 252 7.96 13.04 6.28
C ARG A 252 7.11 11.93 6.88
N ALA A 253 6.41 11.17 6.05
CA ALA A 253 5.61 10.05 6.53
C ALA A 253 6.45 8.99 7.27
N ARG A 254 7.68 8.75 6.80
CA ARG A 254 8.65 7.87 7.45
C ARG A 254 9.15 8.45 8.78
N ASP A 255 9.41 9.75 8.82
CA ASP A 255 10.03 10.43 9.96
C ASP A 255 9.05 10.72 11.11
N GLU A 256 7.77 10.95 10.81
CA GLU A 256 6.74 11.30 11.80
C GLU A 256 6.33 10.16 12.74
N GLU A 257 6.59 8.89 12.40
CA GLU A 257 6.29 7.77 13.33
C GLU A 257 7.12 7.86 14.64
N VAL A 258 8.17 8.70 14.67
CA VAL A 258 9.12 8.85 15.79
C VAL A 258 8.76 10.02 16.73
N SER A 259 7.84 10.92 16.38
CA SER A 259 7.52 12.09 17.22
C SER A 259 6.02 12.43 17.19
N PRO A 260 5.24 11.93 18.15
CA PRO A 260 3.82 12.27 18.27
C PRO A 260 3.67 13.68 18.85
N GLY A 261 3.77 14.70 17.99
CA GLY A 261 3.59 16.10 18.39
C GLY A 261 3.10 16.97 17.23
N ALA A 262 1.96 17.64 17.45
CA ALA A 262 1.38 18.74 16.65
C ALA A 262 1.25 18.51 15.12
N GLY A 263 0.08 18.04 14.69
CA GLY A 263 -0.30 18.03 13.26
C GLY A 263 0.05 16.74 12.50
N ALA A 264 -0.12 15.59 13.14
CA ALA A 264 0.26 14.29 12.58
C ALA A 264 -0.27 14.05 11.16
N PHE A 265 0.65 13.89 10.21
CA PHE A 265 0.42 13.27 8.93
C PHE A 265 -0.15 11.87 9.20
N ALA A 266 -1.43 11.69 8.92
CA ALA A 266 -2.09 10.40 9.06
C ALA A 266 -1.39 9.39 8.12
N GLY A 267 -0.91 8.28 8.68
CA GLY A 267 0.04 7.34 8.07
C GLY A 267 -0.13 7.10 6.56
N LEU A 268 1.00 7.12 5.85
CA LEU A 268 1.07 6.88 4.41
C LEU A 268 1.12 5.37 4.12
N ASP A 269 0.17 4.89 3.34
CA ASP A 269 0.20 3.57 2.69
C ASP A 269 0.84 3.71 1.31
N LEU A 270 2.02 3.12 1.10
CA LEU A 270 2.78 3.25 -0.13
C LEU A 270 2.59 2.02 -1.05
N ARG A 271 2.21 2.26 -2.30
CA ARG A 271 2.08 1.20 -3.31
C ARG A 271 2.96 1.48 -4.51
N PHE A 272 3.69 0.47 -4.96
CA PHE A 272 4.35 0.49 -6.27
C PHE A 272 3.52 -0.36 -7.23
N GLU A 273 2.89 0.27 -8.20
CA GLU A 273 1.97 -0.35 -9.15
C GLU A 273 2.69 -0.71 -10.45
N PHE A 274 2.52 -1.94 -10.90
CA PHE A 274 3.14 -2.48 -12.11
C PHE A 274 2.05 -3.04 -13.04
N ASN A 275 2.13 -2.67 -14.31
CA ASN A 275 1.45 -3.40 -15.38
C ASN A 275 2.48 -4.28 -16.08
N LEU A 276 2.47 -5.57 -15.75
CA LEU A 276 3.45 -6.56 -16.22
C LEU A 276 3.19 -7.02 -17.67
N ALA A 277 2.67 -6.14 -18.52
CA ALA A 277 2.41 -6.41 -19.93
C ALA A 277 3.70 -6.44 -20.78
N SER A 278 4.76 -5.74 -20.36
CA SER A 278 6.05 -5.73 -21.06
C SER A 278 7.18 -6.36 -20.23
N GLN A 279 8.18 -6.88 -20.95
CA GLN A 279 9.36 -7.48 -20.34
C GLN A 279 10.16 -6.45 -19.53
N GLU A 280 10.22 -5.20 -19.99
CA GLU A 280 10.95 -4.14 -19.29
C GLU A 280 10.31 -3.79 -17.94
N VAL A 281 8.97 -3.65 -17.86
CA VAL A 281 8.29 -3.46 -16.57
C VAL A 281 8.46 -4.67 -15.65
N SER A 282 8.49 -5.88 -16.20
CA SER A 282 8.79 -7.11 -15.44
C SER A 282 10.18 -7.10 -14.83
N ARG A 283 11.18 -6.53 -15.52
CA ARG A 283 12.52 -6.36 -14.95
C ARG A 283 12.56 -5.27 -13.89
N LEU A 284 11.85 -4.15 -14.10
CA LEU A 284 11.71 -3.08 -13.10
C LEU A 284 11.04 -3.57 -11.82
N PHE A 285 10.13 -4.53 -11.90
CA PHE A 285 9.56 -5.19 -10.72
C PHE A 285 10.67 -5.69 -9.81
N ASN A 286 11.74 -6.31 -10.30
CA ASN A 286 12.79 -6.88 -9.43
C ASN A 286 13.58 -5.85 -8.61
N LEU A 287 13.50 -4.54 -8.91
CA LEU A 287 14.19 -3.50 -8.15
C LEU A 287 13.73 -3.45 -6.68
N PRO A 288 14.63 -3.23 -5.70
CA PRO A 288 14.29 -3.31 -4.28
C PRO A 288 13.70 -2.00 -3.74
N PHE A 289 12.51 -1.60 -4.21
CA PHE A 289 11.82 -0.38 -3.76
C PHE A 289 11.64 -0.28 -2.23
N GLU A 290 11.51 -1.42 -1.56
CA GLU A 290 11.38 -1.60 -0.12
C GLU A 290 12.59 -1.07 0.65
N MET A 291 13.77 -1.13 0.02
CA MET A 291 15.05 -0.63 0.52
C MET A 291 15.25 0.86 0.21
N GLY A 292 14.25 1.52 -0.38
CA GLY A 292 14.32 2.92 -0.77
C GLY A 292 14.63 3.84 0.41
N ARG A 293 15.52 4.79 0.20
CA ARG A 293 15.79 5.91 1.13
C ARG A 293 16.52 7.02 0.39
N GLU A 294 16.48 8.23 0.95
CA GLU A 294 17.31 9.32 0.43
C GLU A 294 18.79 9.08 0.75
N PHE A 295 19.65 9.54 -0.15
CA PHE A 295 21.10 9.50 0.03
C PHE A 295 21.51 10.25 1.30
N GLY A 296 22.31 9.61 2.16
CA GLY A 296 22.79 10.21 3.41
C GLY A 296 21.76 10.24 4.55
N ALA A 297 20.56 9.67 4.37
CA ALA A 297 19.64 9.44 5.49
C ALA A 297 20.24 8.46 6.51
N ASP A 298 19.80 8.56 7.78
CA ASP A 298 20.26 7.70 8.88
C ASP A 298 20.31 6.21 8.47
N SER A 299 21.41 5.55 8.85
CA SER A 299 21.60 4.11 8.63
C SER A 299 20.45 3.32 9.25
N GLY A 300 19.72 2.56 8.43
CA GLY A 300 18.68 1.63 8.92
C GLY A 300 17.23 2.07 8.74
N ARG A 301 16.93 3.23 8.11
CA ARG A 301 15.55 3.71 7.91
C ARG A 301 15.00 3.44 6.50
N TYR A 302 14.78 2.17 6.19
CA TYR A 302 14.23 1.71 4.90
C TYR A 302 12.70 1.82 4.85
N LEU A 303 12.11 1.95 3.66
CA LEU A 303 10.65 2.12 3.51
C LEU A 303 9.87 0.96 4.16
N CYS A 304 10.30 -0.29 3.97
CA CYS A 304 9.58 -1.46 4.51
C CYS A 304 9.58 -1.56 6.02
N LEU A 305 10.45 -0.82 6.73
CA LEU A 305 10.50 -0.82 8.19
C LEU A 305 9.56 0.23 8.81
N GLU A 306 9.22 1.28 8.05
CA GLU A 306 8.59 2.49 8.59
C GLU A 306 7.20 2.74 7.98
N LEU A 307 7.00 2.38 6.71
CA LEU A 307 5.76 2.64 5.99
C LEU A 307 5.02 1.33 5.66
N PRO A 308 3.70 1.26 5.91
CA PRO A 308 2.88 0.21 5.33
C PRO A 308 3.03 0.26 3.82
N MET A 309 3.52 -0.81 3.22
CA MET A 309 3.72 -0.85 1.78
C MET A 309 3.46 -2.22 1.17
N ALA A 310 3.13 -2.22 -0.12
CA ALA A 310 3.12 -3.43 -0.94
C ALA A 310 3.28 -3.05 -2.41
N ARG A 311 3.64 -4.03 -3.24
CA ARG A 311 3.53 -3.89 -4.68
C ARG A 311 2.11 -4.17 -5.13
N ARG A 312 1.62 -3.44 -6.12
CA ARG A 312 0.31 -3.63 -6.73
C ARG A 312 0.48 -4.12 -8.15
N LEU A 313 -0.25 -5.17 -8.53
CA LEU A 313 -0.30 -5.61 -9.92
C LEU A 313 -1.60 -5.17 -10.57
N HIS A 314 -1.46 -4.40 -11.65
CA HIS A 314 -2.56 -4.06 -12.55
C HIS A 314 -2.67 -5.14 -13.63
N LEU A 315 -3.84 -5.77 -13.75
CA LEU A 315 -4.13 -6.79 -14.74
C LEU A 315 -5.18 -6.26 -15.73
N GLU A 316 -4.74 -5.99 -16.97
CA GLU A 316 -5.62 -5.52 -18.04
C GLU A 316 -6.79 -6.49 -18.28
N GLY A 317 -7.99 -5.94 -18.52
CA GLY A 317 -9.20 -6.74 -18.78
C GLY A 317 -9.85 -7.35 -17.54
N THR A 318 -9.26 -7.20 -16.35
CA THR A 318 -9.93 -7.50 -15.09
C THR A 318 -10.61 -6.25 -14.56
N ALA A 319 -11.81 -6.39 -13.97
CA ALA A 319 -12.46 -5.26 -13.32
C ALA A 319 -11.51 -4.72 -12.22
N PRO A 320 -11.25 -3.40 -12.17
CA PRO A 320 -10.44 -2.83 -11.09
C PRO A 320 -11.08 -3.21 -9.75
N ALA A 321 -10.31 -3.55 -8.71
CA ALA A 321 -10.95 -3.76 -7.42
C ALA A 321 -11.67 -2.48 -6.99
N LEU A 322 -12.70 -2.70 -6.18
CA LEU A 322 -13.51 -1.64 -5.59
C LEU A 322 -12.59 -0.58 -4.96
N ARG A 323 -12.82 0.69 -5.34
CA ARG A 323 -12.09 1.86 -4.84
C ARG A 323 -12.01 1.81 -3.31
N TRP A 324 -10.79 1.68 -2.76
CA TRP A 324 -10.49 1.65 -1.31
C TRP A 324 -11.70 1.17 -0.48
N GLU A 325 -12.10 -0.08 -0.64
CA GLU A 325 -12.71 -0.75 0.48
C GLU A 325 -11.53 -1.20 1.33
N GLN A 326 -11.47 -0.74 2.58
CA GLN A 326 -10.70 -1.51 3.56
C GLN A 326 -11.16 -2.95 3.36
N ASP A 327 -10.23 -3.89 3.22
CA ASP A 327 -10.47 -5.31 3.49
C ASP A 327 -10.87 -5.45 4.98
N ALA A 328 -11.92 -4.75 5.39
CA ALA A 328 -12.61 -4.93 6.61
C ALA A 328 -13.31 -6.26 6.40
N ARG A 329 -12.59 -7.35 6.70
CA ARG A 329 -13.22 -8.59 7.11
C ARG A 329 -14.38 -8.17 8.00
N ALA A 330 -15.60 -8.59 7.65
CA ALA A 330 -16.74 -8.34 8.49
C ALA A 330 -16.35 -8.82 9.90
N PRO A 331 -16.44 -7.96 10.94
CA PRO A 331 -16.04 -8.34 12.28
C PRO A 331 -16.69 -9.67 12.68
N GLY A 332 -15.89 -10.65 13.07
CA GLY A 332 -16.36 -11.95 13.55
C GLY A 332 -16.47 -13.10 12.54
N GLN A 333 -16.08 -12.95 11.27
CA GLN A 333 -15.91 -14.13 10.40
C GLN A 333 -14.59 -14.87 10.69
N PRO A 334 -14.62 -16.20 10.90
CA PRO A 334 -13.41 -16.99 11.09
C PRO A 334 -12.54 -17.01 9.83
N VAL A 335 -11.24 -16.86 10.01
CA VAL A 335 -10.23 -17.05 8.97
C VAL A 335 -9.96 -18.53 8.81
N ARG A 336 -10.03 -19.04 7.57
CA ARG A 336 -9.67 -20.42 7.23
C ARG A 336 -8.30 -20.46 6.56
N LEU A 337 -7.35 -21.14 7.18
CA LEU A 337 -5.99 -21.30 6.68
C LEU A 337 -5.74 -22.77 6.31
N LEU A 338 -5.29 -23.02 5.09
CA LEU A 338 -4.73 -24.31 4.68
C LEU A 338 -3.21 -24.26 4.79
N PHE A 339 -2.64 -25.12 5.64
CA PHE A 339 -1.20 -25.20 5.87
C PHE A 339 -0.59 -26.40 5.11
N MET A 340 0.43 -26.15 4.31
CA MET A 340 1.22 -27.17 3.62
C MET A 340 2.63 -27.23 4.20
N ASP A 341 2.90 -28.33 4.91
CA ASP A 341 4.21 -28.67 5.49
C ASP A 341 5.04 -29.50 4.49
N ALA A 342 5.94 -28.83 3.77
CA ALA A 342 6.90 -29.47 2.87
C ALA A 342 8.30 -29.61 3.50
N SER A 343 8.40 -29.58 4.85
CA SER A 343 9.70 -29.58 5.53
C SER A 343 10.47 -30.90 5.40
N SER A 344 9.77 -31.99 5.09
CA SER A 344 10.34 -33.33 4.93
C SER A 344 10.98 -33.58 3.57
N VAL A 345 11.11 -32.57 2.71
CA VAL A 345 11.84 -32.70 1.43
C VAL A 345 13.29 -33.05 1.71
N TYR A 346 13.82 -34.04 1.01
CA TYR A 346 15.25 -34.35 0.99
C TYR A 346 15.64 -34.88 -0.39
N GLY A 347 16.91 -34.74 -0.75
CA GLY A 347 17.51 -35.31 -1.95
C GLY A 347 17.41 -34.43 -3.18
N THR A 348 17.53 -35.05 -4.36
CA THR A 348 17.70 -34.33 -5.63
C THR A 348 16.35 -34.03 -6.27
N VAL A 349 16.26 -32.88 -6.95
CA VAL A 349 15.08 -32.48 -7.73
C VAL A 349 15.52 -32.05 -9.11
N SER A 350 14.99 -32.72 -10.13
CA SER A 350 15.14 -32.32 -11.52
C SER A 350 13.95 -31.46 -11.94
N PHE A 351 14.19 -30.18 -12.26
CA PHE A 351 13.10 -29.29 -12.66
C PHE A 351 12.83 -29.38 -14.16
N ARG A 352 11.56 -29.57 -14.52
CA ARG A 352 11.08 -29.45 -15.89
C ARG A 352 10.43 -28.09 -16.08
N ARG A 353 10.94 -27.30 -17.01
CA ARG A 353 10.40 -25.97 -17.33
C ARG A 353 9.00 -26.11 -17.95
N GLU A 354 8.12 -25.16 -17.64
CA GLU A 354 6.76 -25.17 -18.18
C GLU A 354 6.70 -24.88 -19.68
N ASP A 355 7.72 -24.19 -20.21
CA ASP A 355 7.85 -23.81 -21.63
C ASP A 355 8.31 -24.97 -22.53
N GLY A 356 8.55 -26.16 -21.96
CA GLY A 356 9.09 -27.31 -22.68
C GLY A 356 10.57 -27.15 -23.06
N GLY A 357 11.25 -26.14 -22.53
CA GLY A 357 12.69 -25.94 -22.69
C GLY A 357 13.51 -27.06 -22.01
N PRO A 358 14.85 -27.02 -22.16
CA PRO A 358 15.71 -28.03 -21.57
C PRO A 358 15.52 -28.11 -20.06
N ALA A 359 15.64 -29.32 -19.51
CA ALA A 359 15.59 -29.55 -18.07
C ALA A 359 16.65 -28.69 -17.38
N LEU A 360 16.28 -28.13 -16.23
CA LEU A 360 17.19 -27.32 -15.44
C LEU A 360 18.16 -28.23 -14.68
N PRO A 361 19.32 -27.71 -14.26
CA PRO A 361 20.24 -28.45 -13.39
C PRO A 361 19.51 -28.99 -12.18
N ALA A 362 19.75 -30.27 -11.87
CA ALA A 362 19.20 -30.87 -10.68
C ALA A 362 19.74 -30.15 -9.43
N THR A 363 18.89 -29.92 -8.44
CA THR A 363 19.27 -29.23 -7.20
C THR A 363 19.02 -30.16 -6.02
N GLU A 364 19.96 -30.18 -5.08
CA GLU A 364 19.85 -30.96 -3.86
C GLU A 364 19.21 -30.11 -2.75
N PHE A 365 18.26 -30.70 -2.03
CA PHE A 365 17.57 -30.08 -0.90
C PHE A 365 17.71 -30.91 0.36
N GLY A 366 17.91 -30.23 1.48
CA GLY A 366 17.87 -30.83 2.81
C GLY A 366 16.53 -30.61 3.51
N PRO A 367 16.22 -31.41 4.54
CA PRO A 367 15.02 -31.22 5.34
C PRO A 367 15.09 -29.92 6.16
N LEU A 368 13.92 -29.36 6.41
CA LEU A 368 13.69 -28.11 7.15
C LEU A 368 13.11 -28.44 8.55
N ARG A 369 13.65 -27.83 9.61
CA ARG A 369 13.32 -28.09 11.02
C ARG A 369 12.39 -27.05 11.67
N SER A 370 12.48 -25.80 11.26
CA SER A 370 11.75 -24.63 11.76
C SER A 370 10.34 -24.49 11.21
N VAL A 371 9.96 -25.19 10.14
CA VAL A 371 8.56 -25.23 9.66
C VAL A 371 7.59 -25.69 10.77
N ALA A 372 8.05 -26.58 11.66
CA ALA A 372 7.27 -26.99 12.81
C ALA A 372 6.97 -25.84 13.78
N LYS A 373 7.86 -24.84 13.89
CA LYS A 373 7.65 -23.64 14.72
C LYS A 373 6.54 -22.77 14.12
N GLU A 374 6.55 -22.54 12.81
CA GLU A 374 5.50 -21.79 12.10
C GLU A 374 4.10 -22.41 12.33
N ARG A 375 3.99 -23.74 12.18
CA ARG A 375 2.72 -24.45 12.43
C ARG A 375 2.30 -24.36 13.89
N GLN A 376 3.24 -24.54 14.83
CA GLN A 376 2.92 -24.47 16.25
C GLN A 376 2.41 -23.09 16.64
N HIS A 377 3.07 -22.03 16.18
CA HIS A 377 2.64 -20.66 16.43
C HIS A 377 1.23 -20.37 15.91
N LEU A 378 0.90 -20.81 14.69
CA LEU A 378 -0.45 -20.69 14.15
C LEU A 378 -1.49 -21.42 15.04
N ARG A 379 -1.16 -22.62 15.53
CA ARG A 379 -2.02 -23.36 16.46
C ARG A 379 -2.20 -22.62 17.78
N ASP A 380 -1.16 -21.97 18.29
CA ASP A 380 -1.22 -21.16 19.50
C ASP A 380 -2.13 -19.94 19.29
N LEU A 381 -2.04 -19.25 18.15
CA LEU A 381 -2.95 -18.16 17.78
C LEU A 381 -4.41 -18.64 17.70
N ALA A 382 -4.66 -19.81 17.09
CA ALA A 382 -6.00 -20.40 17.00
C ALA A 382 -6.56 -20.75 18.39
N ALA A 383 -5.71 -21.21 19.31
CA ALA A 383 -6.10 -21.50 20.69
C ALA A 383 -6.40 -20.24 21.51
N GLN A 384 -5.68 -19.14 21.25
CA GLN A 384 -5.88 -17.84 21.92
C GLN A 384 -7.16 -17.13 21.48
N ALA A 385 -7.61 -17.36 20.23
CA ALA A 385 -8.85 -16.82 19.69
C ALA A 385 -9.77 -17.91 19.12
N PRO A 386 -10.39 -18.75 19.97
CA PRO A 386 -11.27 -19.83 19.51
C PRO A 386 -12.38 -19.32 18.59
N GLY A 387 -12.60 -20.01 17.47
CA GLY A 387 -13.61 -19.65 16.48
C GLY A 387 -13.28 -18.46 15.60
N HIS A 388 -12.07 -17.88 15.70
CA HIS A 388 -11.60 -16.82 14.80
C HIS A 388 -10.59 -17.31 13.76
N LEU A 389 -9.90 -18.42 14.03
CA LEU A 389 -8.92 -19.04 13.13
C LEU A 389 -9.15 -20.55 13.08
N HIS A 390 -9.36 -21.08 11.88
CA HIS A 390 -9.41 -22.51 11.59
C HIS A 390 -8.22 -22.88 10.73
N ILE A 391 -7.41 -23.83 11.20
CA ILE A 391 -6.23 -24.31 10.50
C ILE A 391 -6.51 -25.75 10.08
N ASP A 392 -6.51 -25.98 8.78
CA ASP A 392 -6.52 -27.32 8.20
C ASP A 392 -5.10 -27.62 7.68
N ASP A 393 -4.54 -28.75 8.09
CA ASP A 393 -3.29 -29.25 7.52
C ASP A 393 -3.61 -30.03 6.22
N VAL A 394 -2.78 -29.85 5.18
CA VAL A 394 -2.84 -30.69 3.96
C VAL A 394 -2.48 -32.14 4.28
N ARG A 395 -1.52 -32.32 5.19
CA ARG A 395 -0.93 -33.59 5.60
C ARG A 395 -0.73 -33.57 7.11
N ASP A 396 -1.20 -34.62 7.79
CA ASP A 396 -0.97 -34.76 9.22
C ASP A 396 0.50 -35.09 9.53
N GLN A 397 0.97 -34.77 10.74
CA GLN A 397 2.35 -35.05 11.16
C GLN A 397 2.74 -36.54 11.05
N GLN A 398 1.76 -37.45 11.09
CA GLN A 398 1.96 -38.89 11.04
C GLN A 398 1.89 -39.46 9.61
N GLU A 399 1.49 -38.67 8.62
CA GLU A 399 1.28 -39.12 7.23
C GLU A 399 2.54 -38.97 6.36
N SER A 400 3.71 -39.41 6.85
CA SER A 400 4.98 -39.25 6.12
C SER A 400 5.03 -39.97 4.76
N ALA A 401 4.14 -40.96 4.54
CA ALA A 401 4.03 -41.70 3.28
C ALA A 401 3.27 -40.92 2.18
N LEU A 402 2.55 -39.85 2.52
CA LEU A 402 1.84 -39.02 1.54
C LEU A 402 2.85 -38.07 0.86
N VAL A 403 3.28 -38.44 -0.34
CA VAL A 403 4.31 -37.75 -1.14
C VAL A 403 3.93 -37.67 -2.62
N GLY A 404 4.71 -36.94 -3.41
CA GLY A 404 4.65 -36.93 -4.88
C GLY A 404 3.28 -36.56 -5.44
N ALA A 405 2.82 -37.32 -6.43
CA ALA A 405 1.57 -37.08 -7.13
C ALA A 405 0.33 -37.17 -6.21
N GLU A 406 0.33 -38.06 -5.21
CA GLU A 406 -0.81 -38.21 -4.30
C GLU A 406 -0.90 -37.02 -3.34
N LEU A 407 0.24 -36.52 -2.84
CA LEU A 407 0.27 -35.27 -2.07
C LEU A 407 -0.19 -34.08 -2.93
N GLN A 408 0.28 -34.00 -4.18
CA GLN A 408 -0.17 -32.96 -5.11
C GLN A 408 -1.69 -32.98 -5.31
N LYS A 409 -2.26 -34.17 -5.52
CA LYS A 409 -3.71 -34.35 -5.69
C LYS A 409 -4.47 -33.92 -4.44
N ARG A 410 -3.95 -34.22 -3.24
CA ARG A 410 -4.55 -33.76 -1.98
C ARG A 410 -4.55 -32.23 -1.87
N ILE A 411 -3.44 -31.58 -2.23
CA ILE A 411 -3.35 -30.11 -2.27
C ILE A 411 -4.41 -29.55 -3.23
N GLU A 412 -4.51 -30.12 -4.43
CA GLU A 412 -5.50 -29.74 -5.45
C GLU A 412 -6.93 -29.84 -4.92
N GLU A 413 -7.32 -30.99 -4.36
CA GLU A 413 -8.67 -31.22 -3.85
C GLU A 413 -9.03 -30.25 -2.72
N ARG A 414 -8.11 -30.07 -1.76
CA ARG A 414 -8.31 -29.16 -0.61
C ARG A 414 -8.43 -27.72 -1.09
N LEU A 415 -7.51 -27.25 -1.95
CA LEU A 415 -7.57 -25.87 -2.44
C LEU A 415 -8.82 -25.61 -3.28
N LYS A 416 -9.19 -26.51 -4.20
CA LYS A 416 -10.37 -26.32 -5.07
C LYS A 416 -11.70 -26.29 -4.33
N THR A 417 -11.83 -26.99 -3.20
CA THR A 417 -13.13 -27.21 -2.54
C THR A 417 -13.23 -26.61 -1.14
N GLY A 418 -12.11 -26.28 -0.51
CA GLY A 418 -12.05 -25.93 0.90
C GLY A 418 -12.51 -24.51 1.27
N ASN A 419 -12.60 -23.59 0.30
CA ASN A 419 -12.91 -22.17 0.54
C ASN A 419 -12.03 -21.53 1.63
N TYR A 420 -10.71 -21.72 1.53
CA TYR A 420 -9.74 -21.16 2.46
C TYR A 420 -9.49 -19.68 2.16
N ASP A 421 -9.31 -18.86 3.19
CA ASP A 421 -8.87 -17.47 3.01
C ASP A 421 -7.38 -17.39 2.71
N ILE A 422 -6.58 -18.28 3.33
CA ILE A 422 -5.12 -18.29 3.26
C ILE A 422 -4.64 -19.68 2.86
N PHE A 423 -3.77 -19.74 1.85
CA PHE A 423 -2.92 -20.90 1.60
C PHE A 423 -1.50 -20.57 2.05
N HIS A 424 -1.01 -21.27 3.06
CA HIS A 424 0.34 -21.16 3.56
C HIS A 424 1.15 -22.36 3.08
N PHE A 425 2.20 -22.12 2.31
CA PHE A 425 3.20 -23.12 1.94
C PHE A 425 4.52 -22.84 2.68
N ALA A 426 5.02 -23.83 3.41
CA ALA A 426 6.30 -23.77 4.10
C ALA A 426 7.24 -24.87 3.59
N GLY A 427 8.33 -24.48 2.94
CA GLY A 427 9.20 -25.42 2.23
C GLY A 427 10.23 -24.77 1.33
N HIS A 428 10.73 -25.54 0.36
CA HIS A 428 11.62 -25.04 -0.68
C HIS A 428 10.85 -24.56 -1.90
N SER A 429 11.36 -23.52 -2.55
CA SER A 429 10.92 -23.12 -3.88
C SER A 429 12.08 -22.62 -4.72
N VAL A 430 11.88 -22.68 -6.03
CA VAL A 430 12.86 -22.24 -7.03
C VAL A 430 12.14 -21.43 -8.09
N SER A 431 12.70 -20.27 -8.43
CA SER A 431 12.25 -19.44 -9.55
C SER A 431 13.35 -19.35 -10.59
N LEU A 432 13.07 -19.84 -11.80
CA LEU A 432 14.04 -19.94 -12.90
C LEU A 432 13.37 -19.51 -14.21
N GLY A 433 13.80 -18.37 -14.75
CA GLY A 433 13.15 -17.73 -15.90
C GLY A 433 11.67 -17.46 -15.61
N ASP A 434 10.79 -17.93 -16.49
CA ASP A 434 9.34 -17.72 -16.39
C ASP A 434 8.61 -18.82 -15.60
N SER A 435 9.32 -19.54 -14.73
CA SER A 435 8.75 -20.64 -13.94
C SER A 435 9.09 -20.48 -12.46
N THR A 436 8.08 -20.64 -11.61
CA THR A 436 8.26 -20.80 -10.15
C THR A 436 7.67 -22.14 -9.74
N MET A 437 8.51 -22.95 -9.08
CA MET A 437 8.20 -24.30 -8.64
C MET A 437 8.32 -24.37 -7.12
N LEU A 438 7.28 -24.88 -6.47
CA LEU A 438 7.31 -25.34 -5.09
C LEU A 438 7.86 -26.77 -5.07
N VAL A 439 8.66 -27.12 -4.06
CA VAL A 439 9.21 -28.47 -3.92
C VAL A 439 8.43 -29.20 -2.85
N LEU A 440 7.75 -30.27 -3.24
CA LEU A 440 7.05 -31.20 -2.35
C LEU A 440 7.94 -32.40 -2.04
N PRO A 441 7.72 -33.09 -0.91
CA PRO A 441 8.29 -34.41 -0.69
C PRO A 441 7.87 -35.36 -1.82
N GLY A 442 8.80 -36.13 -2.38
CA GLY A 442 8.52 -37.15 -3.41
C GLY A 442 8.90 -38.56 -2.96
N GLU A 443 8.83 -39.50 -3.90
CA GLU A 443 9.13 -40.93 -3.67
C GLU A 443 10.65 -41.17 -3.71
N ASP A 444 11.10 -42.22 -3.02
CA ASP A 444 12.50 -42.70 -3.03
C ASP A 444 13.58 -41.65 -2.71
N GLY A 445 13.21 -40.58 -2.00
CA GLY A 445 14.14 -39.49 -1.66
C GLY A 445 14.42 -38.52 -2.79
N GLU A 446 13.57 -38.47 -3.82
CA GLU A 446 13.55 -37.39 -4.80
C GLU A 446 12.47 -36.39 -4.40
N GLY A 447 12.74 -35.09 -4.53
CA GLY A 447 11.69 -34.09 -4.35
C GLY A 447 10.81 -33.98 -5.59
N TRP A 448 9.57 -33.56 -5.39
CA TRP A 448 8.55 -33.43 -6.44
C TRP A 448 8.26 -31.96 -6.73
N GLN A 449 8.37 -31.54 -7.98
CA GLN A 449 8.08 -30.16 -8.37
C GLN A 449 6.57 -29.91 -8.53
N LEU A 450 6.10 -28.77 -8.02
CA LEU A 450 4.73 -28.29 -8.20
C LEU A 450 4.75 -26.85 -8.71
N SER A 451 4.16 -26.63 -9.89
CA SER A 451 4.09 -25.30 -10.49
C SER A 451 3.16 -24.35 -9.73
N ILE A 452 3.61 -23.10 -9.56
CA ILE A 452 2.81 -22.02 -8.99
C ILE A 452 1.56 -21.71 -9.83
N ARG A 453 1.59 -21.98 -11.14
CA ARG A 453 0.42 -21.81 -12.02
C ARG A 453 -0.71 -22.74 -11.63
N LEU A 454 -0.39 -23.99 -11.29
CA LEU A 454 -1.40 -24.96 -10.83
C LEU A 454 -1.98 -24.52 -9.49
N ILE A 455 -1.14 -24.07 -8.55
CA ILE A 455 -1.59 -23.47 -7.29
C ILE A 455 -2.57 -22.31 -7.55
N GLY A 456 -2.22 -21.38 -8.45
CA GLY A 456 -3.10 -20.28 -8.84
C GLY A 456 -4.46 -20.79 -9.33
N GLN A 457 -4.49 -21.72 -10.28
CA GLN A 457 -5.74 -22.30 -10.80
C GLN A 457 -6.59 -22.95 -9.69
N TRP A 458 -5.96 -23.63 -8.73
CA TRP A 458 -6.67 -24.27 -7.63
C TRP A 458 -7.19 -23.25 -6.62
N MET A 459 -6.42 -22.21 -6.33
CA MET A 459 -6.84 -21.08 -5.49
C MET A 459 -8.03 -20.34 -6.12
N GLU A 460 -8.02 -20.11 -7.43
CA GLU A 460 -9.14 -19.48 -8.15
C GLU A 460 -10.43 -20.29 -7.97
N ALA A 461 -10.36 -21.60 -8.24
CA ALA A 461 -11.50 -22.50 -8.11
C ALA A 461 -12.05 -22.53 -6.68
N GLY A 462 -11.17 -22.50 -5.68
CA GLY A 462 -11.52 -22.46 -4.26
C GLY A 462 -11.74 -21.08 -3.65
N LYS A 463 -11.68 -20.00 -4.44
CA LYS A 463 -11.79 -18.61 -3.99
C LYS A 463 -10.80 -18.23 -2.87
N CYS A 464 -9.60 -18.79 -2.91
CA CYS A 464 -8.55 -18.50 -1.94
C CYS A 464 -7.91 -17.13 -2.19
N LYS A 465 -7.78 -16.32 -1.13
CA LYS A 465 -7.50 -14.88 -1.25
C LYS A 465 -6.04 -14.51 -0.99
N LEU A 466 -5.34 -15.23 -0.14
CA LEU A 466 -3.96 -14.92 0.22
C LEU A 466 -3.07 -16.15 0.04
N LEU A 467 -1.97 -15.98 -0.66
CA LEU A 467 -0.88 -16.94 -0.70
C LEU A 467 0.27 -16.47 0.20
N VAL A 468 0.72 -17.31 1.12
CA VAL A 468 1.95 -17.09 1.89
C VAL A 468 2.95 -18.17 1.52
N LEU A 469 4.09 -17.75 0.98
CA LEU A 469 5.21 -18.62 0.63
C LEU A 469 6.36 -18.40 1.63
N SER A 470 6.42 -19.25 2.66
CA SER A 470 7.59 -19.37 3.55
C SER A 470 8.65 -20.21 2.84
N SER A 471 9.29 -19.62 1.82
CA SER A 471 10.25 -20.28 0.95
C SER A 471 11.15 -19.29 0.19
N CYS A 472 12.37 -19.74 -0.14
CA CYS A 472 13.35 -18.96 -0.93
C CYS A 472 12.84 -18.66 -2.34
N SER A 473 13.10 -17.47 -2.87
CA SER A 473 12.80 -17.10 -4.26
C SER A 473 11.33 -17.26 -4.69
N GLY A 474 10.40 -17.28 -3.74
CA GLY A 474 8.95 -17.35 -4.00
C GLY A 474 8.36 -16.06 -4.58
N ALA A 475 8.97 -14.89 -4.30
CA ALA A 475 8.47 -13.57 -4.71
C ALA A 475 8.87 -13.18 -6.14
N SER A 476 8.70 -14.09 -7.10
CA SER A 476 9.00 -13.84 -8.52
C SER A 476 7.89 -13.06 -9.23
N VAL A 477 8.22 -12.46 -10.37
CA VAL A 477 7.24 -11.89 -11.32
C VAL A 477 6.20 -12.95 -11.70
N ARG A 478 6.64 -14.20 -11.91
CA ARG A 478 5.77 -15.31 -12.32
C ARG A 478 4.75 -15.65 -11.24
N THR A 479 5.18 -15.81 -9.98
CA THR A 479 4.28 -16.00 -8.84
C THR A 479 3.24 -14.90 -8.78
N ALA A 480 3.70 -13.64 -8.87
CA ALA A 480 2.84 -12.49 -8.81
C ALA A 480 1.78 -12.52 -9.93
N LEU A 481 2.18 -12.80 -11.18
CA LEU A 481 1.25 -12.89 -12.31
C LEU A 481 0.23 -14.03 -12.15
N GLU A 482 0.68 -15.25 -11.88
CA GLU A 482 -0.21 -16.42 -11.86
C GLU A 482 -1.20 -16.37 -10.71
N VAL A 483 -0.76 -15.93 -9.53
CA VAL A 483 -1.61 -15.87 -8.34
C VAL A 483 -2.57 -14.69 -8.40
N MET A 484 -2.15 -13.53 -8.92
CA MET A 484 -3.06 -12.40 -9.10
C MET A 484 -4.07 -12.62 -10.23
N ARG A 485 -3.68 -13.32 -11.33
CA ARG A 485 -4.62 -13.71 -12.41
C ARG A 485 -5.68 -14.69 -11.93
N ALA A 486 -5.29 -15.63 -11.07
CA ALA A 486 -6.20 -16.51 -10.34
C ALA A 486 -7.13 -15.77 -9.36
N GLY A 487 -6.91 -14.48 -9.18
CA GLY A 487 -7.78 -13.59 -8.45
C GLY A 487 -7.55 -13.53 -6.95
N ALA A 488 -6.40 -14.02 -6.48
CA ALA A 488 -5.96 -13.76 -5.12
C ALA A 488 -5.89 -12.24 -4.84
N ALA A 489 -6.18 -11.84 -3.62
CA ALA A 489 -6.07 -10.47 -3.13
C ALA A 489 -4.63 -10.11 -2.76
N GLY A 490 -3.82 -11.09 -2.35
CA GLY A 490 -2.45 -10.85 -1.90
C GLY A 490 -1.51 -12.04 -1.97
N VAL A 491 -0.21 -11.73 -1.98
CA VAL A 491 0.91 -12.67 -1.82
C VAL A 491 1.91 -12.10 -0.83
N LEU A 492 2.39 -12.93 0.08
CA LEU A 492 3.59 -12.67 0.88
C LEU A 492 4.63 -13.73 0.53
N ALA A 493 5.82 -13.31 0.11
CA ALA A 493 6.89 -14.23 -0.31
C ALA A 493 8.27 -13.57 -0.19
N PHE A 494 9.35 -14.33 -0.44
CA PHE A 494 10.74 -13.86 -0.35
C PHE A 494 11.45 -13.89 -1.72
N ARG A 495 12.28 -12.88 -2.02
CA ARG A 495 12.99 -12.73 -3.31
C ARG A 495 14.21 -13.60 -3.46
N TRP A 496 14.96 -13.66 -2.37
CA TRP A 496 16.27 -14.29 -2.30
C TRP A 496 16.24 -15.43 -1.29
N GLN A 497 17.37 -16.11 -1.18
CA GLN A 497 17.62 -17.07 -0.13
C GLN A 497 17.46 -16.42 1.25
N VAL A 498 16.84 -17.18 2.15
CA VAL A 498 16.59 -16.80 3.54
C VAL A 498 16.99 -17.95 4.45
N GLU A 499 17.40 -17.61 5.68
CA GLU A 499 17.70 -18.60 6.71
C GLU A 499 16.41 -19.11 7.34
N GLU A 500 16.36 -20.42 7.59
CA GLU A 500 15.15 -21.10 8.01
C GLU A 500 14.55 -20.55 9.31
N GLU A 501 15.39 -20.38 10.36
CA GLU A 501 14.92 -19.88 11.65
C GLU A 501 14.44 -18.42 11.58
N SER A 502 15.12 -17.60 10.79
CA SER A 502 14.75 -16.21 10.59
C SER A 502 13.47 -16.06 9.79
N CYS A 503 13.27 -16.91 8.78
CA CYS A 503 12.03 -16.97 8.00
C CYS A 503 10.84 -17.35 8.88
N ALA A 504 10.98 -18.40 9.69
CA ALA A 504 9.94 -18.82 10.63
C ALA A 504 9.57 -17.67 11.59
N LEU A 505 10.56 -17.02 12.21
CA LEU A 505 10.32 -15.87 13.10
C LEU A 505 9.63 -14.72 12.38
N TYR A 506 10.03 -14.37 11.15
CA TYR A 506 9.37 -13.35 10.36
C TYR A 506 7.88 -13.68 10.14
N ILE A 507 7.57 -14.94 9.81
CA ILE A 507 6.21 -15.40 9.56
C ILE A 507 5.36 -15.38 10.83
N GLU A 508 5.93 -15.73 11.99
CA GLU A 508 5.27 -15.57 13.29
C GLU A 508 4.88 -14.09 13.52
N ARG A 509 5.83 -13.17 13.39
CA ARG A 509 5.58 -11.72 13.54
C ARG A 509 4.56 -11.18 12.56
N PHE A 510 4.51 -11.73 11.36
CA PHE A 510 3.49 -11.38 10.37
C PHE A 510 2.09 -11.80 10.84
N TYR A 511 1.93 -13.06 11.29
CA TYR A 511 0.63 -13.57 11.70
C TYR A 511 0.14 -13.01 13.03
N ASP A 512 1.04 -12.68 13.98
CA ASP A 512 0.72 -11.95 15.21
C ASP A 512 -0.14 -10.71 14.93
N VAL A 513 0.16 -9.99 13.84
CA VAL A 513 -0.50 -8.74 13.48
C VAL A 513 -1.61 -8.93 12.44
N TYR A 514 -1.43 -9.85 11.49
CA TYR A 514 -2.42 -10.10 10.43
C TYR A 514 -3.66 -10.86 10.92
N LEU A 515 -3.51 -11.67 11.96
CA LEU A 515 -4.57 -12.49 12.57
C LEU A 515 -5.00 -11.98 13.95
N ASP A 516 -4.51 -10.81 14.39
CA ASP A 516 -4.99 -10.18 15.62
C ASP A 516 -6.51 -9.96 15.54
N ALA A 517 -7.26 -10.70 16.36
CA ALA A 517 -8.72 -10.63 16.40
C ALA A 517 -9.22 -9.31 17.01
N ALA A 518 -8.43 -8.67 17.88
CA ALA A 518 -8.81 -7.43 18.54
C ALA A 518 -8.58 -6.21 17.63
N GLN A 519 -7.49 -6.21 16.87
CA GLN A 519 -7.14 -5.11 15.96
C GLN A 519 -6.52 -5.61 14.63
N PRO A 520 -7.30 -6.30 13.77
CA PRO A 520 -6.77 -6.88 12.55
C PRO A 520 -6.16 -5.79 11.66
N LYS A 521 -4.93 -6.01 11.20
CA LYS A 521 -4.25 -5.11 10.26
C LYS A 521 -4.26 -5.69 8.84
N GLY A 522 -4.18 -4.80 7.86
CA GLY A 522 -4.07 -5.20 6.46
C GLY A 522 -2.69 -5.79 6.12
N LEU A 523 -2.59 -6.46 4.97
CA LEU A 523 -1.35 -7.14 4.51
C LEU A 523 -0.11 -6.24 4.58
N ALA A 524 -0.22 -5.00 4.09
CA ALA A 524 0.90 -4.05 4.05
C ALA A 524 1.40 -3.60 5.44
N GLU A 525 0.51 -3.58 6.43
CA GLU A 525 0.89 -3.23 7.81
C GLU A 525 1.54 -4.39 8.54
N ALA A 526 0.94 -5.58 8.40
CA ALA A 526 1.52 -6.80 8.95
C ALA A 526 2.88 -7.09 8.32
N TYR A 527 3.04 -6.85 7.01
CA TYR A 527 4.31 -6.88 6.31
C TYR A 527 5.33 -5.92 6.94
N ARG A 528 4.99 -4.63 7.08
CA ARG A 528 5.87 -3.64 7.71
C ARG A 528 6.29 -4.07 9.12
N TYR A 529 5.33 -4.50 9.93
CA TYR A 529 5.60 -4.92 11.30
C TYR A 529 6.57 -6.10 11.34
N ALA A 530 6.36 -7.12 10.51
CA ALA A 530 7.24 -8.27 10.40
C ALA A 530 8.65 -7.87 9.94
N CYS A 531 8.79 -6.97 8.95
CA CYS A 531 10.08 -6.44 8.54
C CYS A 531 10.80 -5.72 9.69
N LYS A 532 10.09 -4.84 10.43
CA LYS A 532 10.65 -4.08 11.56
C LYS A 532 11.10 -5.00 12.70
N ALA A 533 10.26 -5.98 13.05
CA ALA A 533 10.58 -6.95 14.10
C ALA A 533 11.78 -7.84 13.71
N ALA A 534 11.77 -8.39 12.50
CA ALA A 534 12.86 -9.25 12.02
C ALA A 534 14.19 -8.49 11.87
N GLN A 535 14.16 -7.21 11.51
CA GLN A 535 15.35 -6.36 11.51
C GLN A 535 15.87 -6.06 12.93
N GLY A 536 14.98 -5.90 13.91
CA GLY A 536 15.38 -5.71 15.31
C GLY A 536 15.97 -6.99 15.95
N ASP A 537 15.34 -8.14 15.70
CA ASP A 537 15.71 -9.43 16.29
C ASP A 537 17.01 -10.00 15.68
N ALA A 538 17.23 -9.78 14.38
CA ALA A 538 18.33 -10.39 13.64
C ALA A 538 18.83 -9.52 12.48
N GLY A 539 19.03 -8.21 12.71
CA GLY A 539 19.29 -7.20 11.66
C GLY A 539 20.39 -7.50 10.65
N ASP A 540 21.32 -8.41 10.98
CA ASP A 540 22.36 -8.89 10.08
C ASP A 540 21.87 -9.97 9.09
N LEU A 541 20.64 -10.47 9.21
CA LEU A 541 20.04 -11.49 8.36
C LEU A 541 19.18 -10.89 7.24
N PRO A 542 19.23 -11.42 6.00
CA PRO A 542 18.57 -10.81 4.84
C PRO A 542 17.05 -10.99 4.77
N THR A 543 16.45 -11.79 5.66
CA THR A 543 15.03 -12.20 5.59
C THR A 543 14.06 -11.03 5.46
N TRP A 544 14.21 -10.00 6.29
CA TRP A 544 13.32 -8.83 6.29
C TRP A 544 13.43 -8.02 4.98
N ALA A 545 14.60 -7.98 4.36
CA ALA A 545 14.86 -7.27 3.11
C ALA A 545 14.44 -8.09 1.88
N SER A 546 14.44 -9.43 2.02
CA SER A 546 14.00 -10.37 0.99
C SER A 546 12.48 -10.45 0.90
N ALA A 547 11.77 -10.23 2.01
CA ALA A 547 10.32 -10.29 2.08
C ALA A 547 9.65 -9.23 1.17
N MET A 548 8.56 -9.63 0.52
CA MET A 548 7.77 -8.78 -0.36
C MET A 548 6.27 -9.06 -0.16
N ALA A 549 5.51 -8.00 0.10
CA ALA A 549 4.05 -8.03 -0.01
C ALA A 549 3.61 -7.57 -1.40
N ILE A 550 2.71 -8.32 -2.02
CA ILE A 550 2.11 -8.03 -3.32
C ILE A 550 0.60 -8.07 -3.15
N VAL A 551 -0.12 -7.10 -3.71
CA VAL A 551 -1.58 -7.02 -3.72
C VAL A 551 -2.10 -6.92 -5.14
N ARG A 552 -3.33 -7.39 -5.33
CA ARG A 552 -4.08 -7.18 -6.56
C ARG A 552 -4.63 -5.74 -6.63
N ASP A 553 -4.82 -5.24 -7.86
CA ASP A 553 -5.51 -3.98 -8.14
C ASP A 553 -6.85 -3.89 -7.45
#